data_AF-A0A1C3JDI4-F1
#
_entry.id   AF-A0A1C3JDI4-F1
#
_cell.length_a   1.000
_cell.length_b   1.000
_cell.length_c   1.000
_cell.angle_alpha   90.00
_cell.angle_beta   90.00
_cell.angle_gamma   90.00
#
_symmetry.space_group_name_H-M   'P 1'
#
loop_
_entity.id
_entity.type
_entity.pdbx_description
1 polymer ?
#
loop_
_entity_poly.entity_id
_entity_poly.type
_entity_poly.pdbx_seq_one_letter_code
_entity_poly.pdbx_strand_id
1 'polypeptide(L)' 'MSYLKEYPVTNKQSVSDDYFGQIIEDPYRWLEDDRSDETAQWVASQNEVTFDYLA' A
#
# COMPACT_ATOMS: atom_id res chain seq x y z
N MET A 1 -16.46 3.88 23.40
CA MET A 1 -16.52 3.59 21.95
C MET A 1 -15.09 3.35 21.51
N SER A 2 -14.78 2.15 21.01
CA SER A 2 -13.46 1.90 20.41
C SER A 2 -13.43 2.65 19.09
N TYR A 3 -12.44 3.52 18.89
CA TYR A 3 -12.19 4.14 17.60
C TYR A 3 -11.35 3.16 16.79
N LEU A 4 -11.85 2.78 15.62
CA LEU A 4 -11.08 2.03 14.62
C LEU A 4 -9.78 2.76 14.31
N LYS A 5 -8.68 2.01 14.28
CA LYS A 5 -7.38 2.53 13.83
C LYS A 5 -7.48 3.13 12.43
N GLU A 6 -6.90 4.31 12.25
CA GLU A 6 -6.86 4.97 10.93
C GLU A 6 -6.06 4.14 9.93
N TYR A 7 -6.50 4.14 8.67
CA TYR A 7 -5.77 3.47 7.60
C TYR A 7 -4.36 4.05 7.45
N PRO A 8 -3.32 3.22 7.36
CA PRO A 8 -1.96 3.71 7.18
C PRO A 8 -1.80 4.36 5.81
N VAL A 9 -0.94 5.38 5.76
CA VAL A 9 -0.58 6.03 4.50
C VAL A 9 0.09 5.01 3.58
N THR A 10 -0.47 4.86 2.37
CA THR A 10 0.16 4.09 1.29
C THR A 10 0.69 5.07 0.27
N ASN A 11 2.02 5.14 0.14
CA ASN A 11 2.67 6.09 -0.75
C ASN A 11 2.27 5.85 -2.21
N LYS A 12 1.94 6.92 -2.94
CA LYS A 12 1.71 6.89 -4.38
C LYS A 12 2.96 7.40 -5.08
N GLN A 13 3.52 6.59 -5.97
CA GLN A 13 4.63 6.99 -6.82
C GLN A 13 4.12 7.33 -8.23
N SER A 14 4.80 8.22 -8.93
CA SER A 14 4.46 8.53 -10.33
C SER A 14 5.12 7.50 -11.25
N VAL A 15 4.49 6.32 -11.35
CA VAL A 15 4.90 5.23 -12.23
C VAL A 15 3.76 4.96 -13.21
N SER A 16 4.09 4.86 -14.49
CA SER A 16 3.11 4.59 -15.56
C SER A 16 3.77 3.83 -16.70
N ASP A 17 2.98 2.99 -17.36
CA ASP A 17 3.38 2.24 -18.55
C ASP A 17 2.51 2.67 -19.76
N ASP A 18 3.07 2.62 -20.98
CA ASP A 18 2.34 2.84 -22.24
C ASP A 18 2.04 1.50 -22.91
N TYR A 19 0.75 1.24 -23.10
CA TYR A 19 0.25 0.10 -23.87
C TYR A 19 -0.48 0.58 -25.12
N PHE A 20 0.20 0.52 -26.27
CA PHE A 20 -0.37 0.87 -27.59
C PHE A 20 -0.94 2.30 -27.66
N GLY A 21 -0.28 3.25 -26.99
CA GLY A 21 -0.69 4.65 -26.90
C GLY A 21 -1.63 4.93 -25.72
N GLN A 22 -1.94 3.94 -24.89
CA GLN A 22 -2.72 4.11 -23.67
C GLN A 22 -1.79 4.14 -22.45
N ILE A 23 -1.76 5.29 -21.75
CA ILE A 23 -1.02 5.44 -20.50
C ILE A 23 -1.81 4.83 -19.34
N ILE A 24 -1.18 3.91 -18.61
CA ILE A 24 -1.74 3.25 -17.42
C ILE A 24 -0.87 3.58 -16.22
N GLU A 25 -1.44 4.23 -15.22
CA GLU A 25 -0.75 4.53 -13.96
C GLU A 25 -0.72 3.30 -13.05
N ASP A 26 0.43 3.05 -12.45
CA ASP A 26 0.61 2.05 -11.40
C ASP A 26 1.30 2.65 -10.17
N PRO A 27 0.55 3.47 -9.39
CA PRO A 27 1.15 4.25 -8.32
C PRO A 27 1.66 3.41 -7.14
N TYR A 28 1.36 2.12 -7.12
CA TYR A 28 1.74 1.18 -6.06
C TYR A 28 2.69 0.09 -6.54
N ARG A 29 3.32 0.25 -7.72
CA ARG A 29 4.34 -0.65 -8.27
C ARG A 29 5.43 -1.03 -7.25
N TRP A 30 5.74 -0.15 -6.31
CA TRP A 30 6.72 -0.43 -5.24
C TRP A 30 6.32 -1.58 -4.31
N LEU A 31 5.02 -1.89 -4.16
CA LEU A 31 4.54 -3.05 -3.41
C LEU A 31 4.88 -4.39 -4.09
N GLU A 32 5.31 -4.38 -5.35
CA GLU A 32 5.74 -5.60 -6.05
C GLU A 32 7.12 -6.09 -5.58
N ASP A 33 7.95 -5.24 -4.95
CA ASP A 33 9.19 -5.70 -4.30
C ASP A 33 8.88 -6.25 -2.91
N ASP A 34 8.69 -7.57 -2.86
CA ASP A 34 8.35 -8.34 -1.67
C ASP A 34 9.47 -8.41 -0.62
N ARG A 35 10.68 -7.98 -0.97
CA ARG A 35 11.85 -7.98 -0.07
C ARG A 35 12.28 -6.58 0.35
N SER A 36 11.58 -5.54 -0.09
CA SER A 36 11.88 -4.17 0.31
C SER A 36 11.47 -3.87 1.75
N ASP A 37 12.25 -3.03 2.42
CA ASP A 37 11.90 -2.53 3.76
C ASP A 37 10.59 -1.72 3.74
N GLU A 38 10.29 -1.03 2.63
CA GLU A 38 9.06 -0.24 2.45
C GLU A 38 7.82 -1.15 2.44
N THR A 39 7.85 -2.25 1.66
CA THR A 39 6.77 -3.24 1.62
C THR A 39 6.60 -3.93 2.97
N ALA A 40 7.70 -4.30 3.63
CA ALA A 40 7.64 -4.91 4.96
C ALA A 40 6.98 -3.99 6.01
N GLN A 41 7.33 -2.70 6.01
CA GLN A 41 6.72 -1.70 6.89
C GLN A 41 5.24 -1.48 6.59
N TRP A 42 4.88 -1.43 5.31
CA TRP A 42 3.49 -1.31 4.90
C TRP A 42 2.65 -2.50 5.35
N VAL A 43 3.13 -3.74 5.16
CA VAL A 43 2.45 -4.95 5.64
C VAL A 43 2.25 -4.91 7.15
N ALA A 44 3.26 -4.52 7.92
CA ALA A 44 3.14 -4.38 9.37
C ALA A 44 2.03 -3.38 9.75
N SER A 45 2.00 -2.21 9.10
CA SER A 45 0.99 -1.18 9.37
C SER A 45 -0.45 -1.62 9.01
N GLN A 46 -0.62 -2.39 7.93
CA GLN A 46 -1.92 -2.95 7.54
C GLN A 46 -2.40 -4.02 8.52
N ASN A 47 -1.47 -4.85 9.01
CA ASN A 47 -1.76 -5.85 10.04
C ASN A 47 -2.24 -5.19 11.32
N GLU A 48 -1.66 -4.05 11.73
CA GLU A 48 -2.11 -3.34 12.92
C GLU A 48 -3.57 -2.88 12.83
N VAL A 49 -4.01 -2.34 11.68
CA VAL A 49 -5.43 -1.97 11.46
C VAL A 49 -6.32 -3.21 11.50
N THR A 50 -5.88 -4.28 10.85
CA THR A 50 -6.65 -5.53 10.77
C THR A 50 -6.85 -6.14 12.15
N PHE A 51 -5.79 -6.25 12.95
CA PHE A 51 -5.88 -6.85 14.28
C PHE A 51 -6.62 -5.95 15.27
N ASP A 52 -6.59 -4.62 15.11
CA ASP A 52 -7.45 -3.70 15.87
C ASP A 52 -8.95 -3.91 15.53
N TYR A 53 -9.29 -4.08 14.25
CA TYR A 53 -10.67 -4.36 13.83
C TYR A 53 -11.21 -5.69 14.39
N LEU A 54 -10.36 -6.71 14.50
CA LEU A 54 -10.73 -8.06 14.93
C LEU A 54 -10.79 -8.25 16.46
N ALA A 55 -10.36 -7.24 17.25
CA ALA A 55 -10.20 -7.32 18.70
C ALA A 55 -11.51 -7.21 19.50
#